data_AF-A0A4Y2I9N9-F1
#
_entry.id   AF-A0A4Y2I9N9-F1
#
_cell.length_a   1.000
_cell.length_b   1.000
_cell.length_c   1.000
_cell.angle_alpha   90.00
_cell.angle_beta   90.00
_cell.angle_gamma   90.00
#
_symmetry.space_group_name_H-M   'P 1'
#
loop_
_entity.id
_entity.type
_entity.pdbx_description
1 polymer ?
#
loop_
_entity_poly.entity_id
_entity_poly.type
_entity_poly.pdbx_seq_one_letter_code
_entity_poly.pdbx_strand_id
1 'polypeptide(L)'
;MQTKSPRQWQKEEHQYVPFCSVVTERHLDEFENFLSDECNLELDNFYCGLLSKEKKWEDLWQVVKLCFIFSHGNSSVERGFSVNKTVLVENLKEQSLINQRRAYDGIKFLGGVENVSITKRMLLADHGVRHLYRADLVRKEYLYKKASKTQEKRKLENELKQLYNQKKKIRLEKDQEETEFEEKIQILKETRKSLL
;
A
#
# COMPACT_ATOMS: atom_id res chain seq x y z
N MET A 1 -17.64 12.84 -35.39
CA MET A 1 -16.31 13.13 -35.96
C MET A 1 -16.50 13.50 -37.42
N GLN A 2 -16.31 14.77 -37.79
CA GLN A 2 -16.27 15.16 -39.21
C GLN A 2 -14.94 14.69 -39.78
N THR A 3 -14.98 13.82 -40.79
CA THR A 3 -13.77 13.34 -41.46
C THR A 3 -13.26 14.43 -42.40
N LYS A 4 -12.00 14.85 -42.20
CA LYS A 4 -11.34 15.84 -43.06
C LYS A 4 -11.23 15.32 -44.49
N SER A 5 -11.39 16.23 -45.45
CA SER A 5 -11.25 15.97 -46.89
C SER A 5 -9.81 15.59 -47.25
N PRO A 6 -9.57 14.71 -48.24
CA PRO A 6 -8.23 14.34 -48.73
C PRO A 6 -7.27 15.52 -49.00
N ARG A 7 -7.81 16.70 -49.36
CA ARG A 7 -7.01 17.92 -49.60
C ARG A 7 -6.44 18.57 -48.33
N GLN A 8 -6.99 18.27 -47.15
CA GLN A 8 -6.51 18.83 -45.88
C GLN A 8 -5.28 18.08 -45.37
N TRP A 9 -5.25 16.75 -45.55
CA TRP A 9 -4.10 15.91 -45.20
C TRP A 9 -2.84 16.27 -45.99
N GLN A 10 -2.99 16.70 -47.26
CA GLN A 10 -1.87 17.14 -48.08
C GLN A 10 -1.16 18.39 -47.52
N LYS A 11 -1.90 19.32 -46.90
CA LYS A 11 -1.30 20.55 -46.33
C LYS A 11 -0.44 20.28 -45.10
N GLU A 12 -0.86 19.31 -44.30
CA GLU A 12 -0.18 18.91 -43.06
C GLU A 12 1.12 18.12 -43.40
N GLU A 13 1.08 17.27 -44.42
CA GLU A 13 2.26 16.57 -44.98
C GLU A 13 3.29 17.55 -45.57
N HIS A 14 2.84 18.63 -46.20
CA HIS A 14 3.72 19.70 -46.71
C HIS A 14 4.50 20.45 -45.63
N GLN A 15 4.05 20.46 -44.37
CA GLN A 15 4.77 21.10 -43.25
C GLN A 15 5.70 20.13 -42.52
N TYR A 16 5.38 18.83 -42.47
CA TYR A 16 6.17 17.85 -41.75
C TYR A 16 7.59 17.69 -42.31
N VAL A 17 7.74 17.50 -43.62
CA VAL A 17 9.06 17.29 -44.25
C VAL A 17 10.01 18.49 -44.07
N PRO A 18 9.56 19.74 -44.28
CA PRO A 18 10.38 20.91 -43.95
C PRO A 18 10.70 21.03 -42.47
N PHE A 19 9.78 20.66 -41.57
CA PHE A 19 10.03 20.69 -40.14
C PHE A 19 11.15 19.70 -39.74
N CYS A 20 11.14 18.48 -40.28
CA CYS A 20 12.22 17.50 -40.05
C CYS A 20 13.60 18.02 -40.49
N SER A 21 13.65 18.78 -41.58
CA SER A 21 14.89 19.41 -42.05
C SER A 21 15.38 20.45 -41.05
N VAL A 22 14.48 21.31 -40.54
CA VAL A 22 14.80 22.32 -39.51
C VAL A 22 15.26 21.67 -38.20
N VAL A 23 14.62 20.58 -37.79
CA VAL A 23 15.03 19.82 -36.59
C VAL A 23 16.45 19.29 -36.75
N THR A 24 16.74 18.64 -37.88
CA THR A 24 18.06 18.07 -38.17
C THR A 24 19.15 19.14 -38.22
N GLU A 25 18.83 20.34 -38.72
CA GLU A 25 19.80 21.44 -38.86
C GLU A 25 20.01 22.26 -37.58
N ARG A 26 18.98 22.42 -36.73
CA ARG A 26 18.99 23.45 -35.68
C ARG A 26 18.62 22.97 -34.29
N HIS A 27 17.92 21.84 -34.17
CA HIS A 27 17.39 21.36 -32.90
C HIS A 27 17.82 19.92 -32.59
N LEU A 28 18.80 19.37 -33.32
CA LEU A 28 19.26 17.99 -33.12
C LEU A 28 19.68 17.75 -31.66
N ASP A 29 20.51 18.64 -31.11
CA ASP A 29 20.96 18.59 -29.72
C ASP A 29 19.80 18.70 -28.72
N GLU A 30 18.78 19.52 -29.02
CA GLU A 30 17.59 19.65 -28.15
C GLU A 30 16.78 18.34 -28.12
N PHE A 31 16.70 17.63 -29.25
CA PHE A 31 16.05 16.33 -29.34
C PHE A 31 16.87 15.23 -28.67
N GLU A 32 18.20 15.21 -28.84
CA GLU A 32 19.08 14.26 -28.14
C GLU A 32 19.03 14.45 -26.62
N ASN A 33 19.07 15.71 -26.18
CA ASN A 33 18.90 16.05 -24.76
C ASN A 33 17.50 15.65 -24.25
N PHE A 34 16.44 15.84 -25.04
CA PHE A 34 15.09 15.41 -24.67
C PHE A 34 14.97 13.89 -24.53
N LEU A 35 15.72 13.12 -25.33
CA LEU A 35 15.75 11.66 -25.27
C LEU A 35 16.67 11.10 -24.16
N SER A 36 17.44 11.95 -23.50
CA SER A 36 18.30 11.56 -22.38
C SER A 36 17.49 11.29 -21.11
N ASP A 37 17.94 10.33 -20.30
CA ASP A 37 17.35 9.98 -19.00
C ASP A 37 17.41 11.14 -17.98
N GLU A 38 18.20 12.18 -18.24
CA GLU A 38 18.35 13.36 -17.38
C GLU A 38 17.29 14.45 -17.66
N CYS A 39 16.54 14.35 -18.77
CA CYS A 39 15.55 15.36 -19.15
C CYS A 39 14.19 15.12 -18.49
N ASN A 40 13.71 16.12 -17.74
CA ASN A 40 12.42 16.10 -17.07
C ASN A 40 11.32 16.87 -17.82
N LEU A 41 11.53 17.20 -19.09
CA LEU A 41 10.57 17.97 -19.86
C LEU A 41 9.42 17.09 -20.36
N GLU A 42 8.19 17.55 -20.20
CA GLU A 42 7.03 16.83 -20.74
C GLU A 42 6.96 16.98 -22.27
N LEU A 43 6.50 15.93 -22.95
CA LEU A 43 6.43 15.84 -24.41
C LEU A 43 5.62 16.99 -25.04
N ASP A 44 4.51 17.35 -24.42
CA ASP A 44 3.64 18.44 -24.85
C ASP A 44 4.31 19.81 -24.70
N ASN A 45 5.01 20.04 -23.59
CA ASN A 45 5.80 21.25 -23.36
C ASN A 45 6.95 21.39 -24.37
N PHE A 46 7.64 20.29 -24.67
CA PHE A 46 8.71 20.25 -25.66
C PHE A 46 8.21 20.65 -27.07
N TYR A 47 7.19 19.96 -27.59
CA TYR A 47 6.66 20.26 -28.91
C TYR A 47 5.93 21.61 -28.98
N CYS A 48 5.30 22.05 -27.90
CA CYS A 48 4.73 23.40 -27.82
C CYS A 48 5.83 24.46 -27.99
N GLY A 49 6.98 24.28 -27.36
CA GLY A 49 8.12 25.21 -27.46
C GLY A 49 8.67 25.37 -28.88
N LEU A 50 8.53 24.34 -29.73
CA LEU A 50 9.03 24.29 -31.11
C LEU A 50 7.98 24.74 -32.14
N LEU A 51 6.75 24.22 -32.03
CA LEU A 51 5.74 24.34 -33.07
C LEU A 51 4.78 25.52 -32.86
N SER A 52 4.56 25.96 -31.61
CA SER A 52 3.57 27.03 -31.32
C SER A 52 4.04 28.44 -31.69
N LYS A 53 5.35 28.64 -31.86
CA LYS A 53 5.95 29.97 -32.04
C LYS A 53 5.88 30.48 -33.47
N GLU A 54 5.93 29.58 -34.46
CA GLU A 54 6.00 29.96 -35.87
C GLU A 54 4.71 29.58 -36.61
N LYS A 55 4.02 30.60 -37.16
CA LYS A 55 2.75 30.42 -37.87
C LYS A 55 2.83 29.46 -39.08
N LYS A 56 4.03 29.25 -39.64
CA LYS A 56 4.27 28.29 -40.74
C LYS A 56 4.07 26.82 -40.33
N TRP A 57 4.03 26.52 -39.02
CA TRP A 57 3.81 25.17 -38.49
C TRP A 57 2.42 24.99 -37.88
N GLU A 58 1.49 25.94 -38.06
CA GLU A 58 0.19 25.89 -37.39
C GLU A 58 -0.59 24.61 -37.74
N ASP A 59 -0.60 24.17 -39.00
CA ASP A 59 -1.34 22.98 -39.39
C ASP A 59 -0.72 21.71 -38.80
N LEU A 60 0.62 21.61 -38.80
CA LEU A 60 1.36 20.53 -38.13
C LEU A 60 1.11 20.54 -36.61
N TRP A 61 1.10 21.72 -35.98
CA TRP A 61 0.83 21.86 -34.55
C TRP A 61 -0.57 21.38 -34.18
N GLN A 62 -1.58 21.65 -35.01
CA GLN A 62 -2.93 21.13 -34.81
C GLN A 62 -2.97 19.59 -34.89
N VAL A 63 -2.21 18.97 -35.80
CA VAL A 63 -2.09 17.51 -35.86
C VAL A 63 -1.42 16.96 -34.60
N VAL A 64 -0.33 17.58 -34.13
CA VAL A 64 0.35 17.15 -32.89
C VAL A 64 -0.55 17.29 -31.66
N LYS A 65 -1.34 18.38 -31.56
CA LYS A 65 -2.37 18.53 -30.52
C LYS A 65 -3.38 17.39 -30.57
N LEU A 66 -3.85 17.02 -31.77
CA LEU A 66 -4.75 15.88 -31.95
C LEU A 66 -4.09 14.59 -31.46
N CYS A 67 -2.81 14.35 -31.78
CA CYS A 67 -2.05 13.20 -31.28
C CYS A 67 -1.97 13.16 -29.75
N PHE A 68 -1.79 14.30 -29.07
CA PHE A 68 -1.72 14.35 -27.61
C PHE A 68 -3.07 14.15 -26.91
N ILE A 69 -4.19 14.51 -27.55
CA ILE A 69 -5.54 14.28 -27.00
C ILE A 69 -6.10 12.91 -27.35
N PHE A 70 -5.52 12.20 -28.33
CA PHE A 70 -5.86 10.80 -28.55
C PHE A 70 -5.48 10.03 -27.29
N SER A 71 -6.49 9.55 -26.57
CA SER A 71 -6.28 8.78 -25.35
C SER A 71 -5.46 7.54 -25.68
N HIS A 72 -4.20 7.53 -25.26
CA HIS A 72 -3.48 6.28 -25.08
C HIS A 72 -4.24 5.52 -23.99
N GLY A 73 -5.04 4.52 -24.38
CA GLY A 73 -5.96 3.78 -23.52
C GLY A 73 -5.35 3.16 -22.25
N ASN A 74 -4.04 3.28 -22.04
CA ASN A 74 -3.30 2.81 -20.87
C ASN A 74 -2.54 3.90 -20.09
N SER A 75 -2.29 5.10 -20.65
CA SER A 75 -1.31 6.03 -20.04
C SER A 75 -1.81 6.69 -18.75
N SER A 76 -3.12 6.93 -18.62
CA SER A 76 -3.73 7.42 -17.37
C SER A 76 -3.75 6.34 -16.26
N VAL A 77 -3.95 5.08 -16.64
CA VAL A 77 -3.91 3.94 -15.71
C VAL A 77 -2.46 3.67 -15.28
N GLU A 78 -1.49 3.81 -16.17
CA GLU A 78 -0.05 3.70 -15.89
C GLU A 78 0.50 4.82 -15.00
N ARG A 79 0.03 6.07 -15.16
CA ARG A 79 0.30 7.14 -14.18
C ARG A 79 -0.24 6.78 -12.80
N GLY A 80 -1.44 6.21 -12.72
CA GLY A 80 -2.00 5.68 -11.48
C GLY A 80 -1.16 4.55 -10.87
N PHE A 81 -0.61 3.65 -11.70
CA PHE A 81 0.32 2.61 -11.25
C PHE A 81 1.66 3.17 -10.76
N SER A 82 2.18 4.24 -11.38
CA SER A 82 3.43 4.88 -10.97
C SER A 82 3.31 5.56 -9.60
N VAL A 83 2.21 6.30 -9.36
CA VAL A 83 1.92 6.88 -8.02
C VAL A 83 1.73 5.78 -6.98
N ASN A 84 1.09 4.67 -7.35
CA ASN A 84 0.90 3.55 -6.43
C ASN A 84 2.18 2.71 -6.24
N LYS A 85 3.17 2.79 -7.15
CA LYS A 85 4.44 2.04 -7.07
C LYS A 85 5.26 2.41 -5.82
N THR A 86 5.25 3.69 -5.47
CA THR A 86 5.89 4.20 -4.24
C THR A 86 5.15 3.72 -2.99
N VAL A 87 3.82 3.63 -3.06
CA VAL A 87 2.94 3.23 -1.95
C VAL A 87 2.86 1.71 -1.78
N LEU A 88 3.16 0.92 -2.82
CA LEU A 88 3.16 -0.55 -2.74
C LEU A 88 4.22 -1.05 -1.75
N VAL A 89 5.39 -0.42 -1.66
CA VAL A 89 6.43 -0.81 -0.69
C VAL A 89 5.96 -0.59 0.75
N GLU A 90 5.20 0.47 1.01
CA GLU A 90 4.65 0.81 2.33
C GLU A 90 3.42 -0.02 2.71
N ASN A 91 2.61 -0.44 1.73
CA ASN A 91 1.38 -1.21 1.95
C ASN A 91 1.57 -2.74 1.96
N LEU A 92 2.79 -3.24 1.76
CA LEU A 92 3.07 -4.66 1.82
C LEU A 92 3.18 -5.14 3.28
N LYS A 93 2.52 -6.27 3.57
CA LYS A 93 2.72 -6.96 4.85
C LYS A 93 4.16 -7.46 4.94
N GLU A 94 4.71 -7.47 6.15
CA GLU A 94 6.08 -7.94 6.45
C GLU A 94 6.42 -9.28 5.77
N GLN A 95 5.49 -10.25 5.83
CA GLN A 95 5.67 -11.57 5.19
C GLN A 95 5.84 -11.47 3.67
N SER A 96 5.15 -10.54 3.02
CA SER A 96 5.31 -10.33 1.58
C SER A 96 6.69 -9.76 1.25
N LEU A 97 7.19 -8.83 2.08
CA LEU A 97 8.53 -8.26 1.93
C LEU A 97 9.62 -9.33 2.15
N ILE A 98 9.48 -10.16 3.18
CA ILE A 98 10.41 -11.27 3.45
C ILE A 98 10.48 -12.23 2.27
N ASN A 99 9.33 -12.60 1.70
CA ASN A 99 9.26 -13.53 0.57
C ASN A 99 9.83 -12.92 -0.72
N GLN A 100 9.59 -11.63 -0.97
CA GLN A 100 10.22 -10.91 -2.10
C GLN A 100 11.74 -10.87 -1.96
N ARG A 101 12.26 -10.55 -0.76
CA ARG A 101 13.71 -10.57 -0.50
C ARG A 101 14.31 -11.95 -0.72
N ARG A 102 13.68 -13.01 -0.21
CA ARG A 102 14.12 -14.39 -0.45
C ARG A 102 14.21 -14.73 -1.93
N ALA A 103 13.22 -14.31 -2.73
CA ALA A 103 13.24 -14.53 -4.17
C ALA A 103 14.37 -13.75 -4.85
N TYR A 104 14.52 -12.46 -4.51
CA TYR A 104 15.59 -11.61 -5.03
C TYR A 104 16.98 -12.15 -4.69
N ASP A 105 17.23 -12.51 -3.43
CA ASP A 105 18.51 -13.04 -2.97
C ASP A 105 18.86 -14.35 -3.67
N GLY A 106 17.86 -15.22 -3.88
CA GLY A 106 18.03 -16.47 -4.64
C GLY A 106 18.41 -16.23 -6.11
N ILE A 107 17.74 -15.29 -6.77
CA ILE A 107 18.04 -14.92 -8.18
C ILE A 107 19.44 -14.28 -8.27
N LYS A 108 19.76 -13.37 -7.34
CA LYS A 108 21.05 -12.70 -7.29
C LYS A 108 22.20 -13.69 -7.05
N PHE A 109 22.00 -14.67 -6.17
CA PHE A 109 22.97 -15.75 -5.94
C PHE A 109 23.24 -16.57 -7.21
N LEU A 110 22.23 -16.77 -8.06
CA LEU A 110 22.37 -17.46 -9.34
C LEU A 110 22.99 -16.57 -10.44
N GLY A 111 23.30 -15.31 -10.14
CA GLY A 111 23.98 -14.40 -11.07
C GLY A 111 23.05 -13.72 -12.08
N GLY A 112 21.73 -13.82 -11.92
CA GLY A 112 20.77 -13.22 -12.84
C GLY A 112 19.53 -14.08 -13.05
N VAL A 113 18.52 -13.52 -13.71
CA VAL A 113 17.24 -14.21 -13.98
C VAL A 113 17.42 -15.28 -15.06
N GLU A 114 18.33 -15.04 -16.00
CA GLU A 114 18.69 -15.93 -17.09
C GLU A 114 19.28 -17.27 -16.63
N ASN A 115 19.88 -17.29 -15.43
CA ASN A 115 20.49 -18.49 -14.85
C ASN A 115 19.51 -19.30 -13.99
N VAL A 116 18.26 -18.85 -13.85
CA VAL A 116 17.23 -19.54 -13.07
C VAL A 116 16.56 -20.61 -13.94
N SER A 117 16.94 -21.88 -13.73
CA SER A 117 16.27 -22.99 -14.40
C SER A 117 14.82 -23.17 -13.90
N ILE A 118 13.85 -23.08 -14.80
CA ILE A 118 12.44 -23.33 -14.46
C ILE A 118 12.22 -24.83 -14.25
N THR A 119 11.95 -25.23 -13.01
CA THR A 119 11.70 -26.64 -12.66
C THR A 119 10.21 -26.98 -12.69
N LYS A 120 9.87 -28.25 -12.97
CA LYS A 120 8.48 -28.75 -12.92
C LYS A 120 7.78 -28.46 -11.58
N ARG A 121 8.53 -28.47 -10.48
CA ARG A 121 8.00 -28.14 -9.14
C ARG A 121 7.53 -26.69 -9.04
N MET A 122 8.26 -25.74 -9.66
CA MET A 122 7.87 -24.33 -9.68
C MET A 122 6.55 -24.15 -10.45
N LEU A 123 6.43 -24.82 -11.60
CA LEU A 123 5.20 -24.80 -12.41
C LEU A 123 4.01 -25.38 -11.64
N LEU A 124 4.20 -26.51 -10.97
CA LEU A 124 3.15 -27.13 -10.13
C LEU A 124 2.77 -26.24 -8.94
N ALA A 125 3.76 -25.60 -8.31
CA ALA A 125 3.52 -24.67 -7.22
C ALA A 125 2.69 -23.47 -7.68
N ASP A 126 3.04 -22.86 -8.82
CA ASP A 126 2.34 -21.73 -9.44
C ASP A 126 0.86 -22.08 -9.72
N HIS A 127 0.62 -23.24 -10.33
CA HIS A 127 -0.72 -23.72 -10.66
C HIS A 127 -1.62 -23.90 -9.41
N GLY A 128 -1.02 -24.12 -8.23
CA GLY A 128 -1.70 -24.28 -6.95
C GLY A 128 -1.80 -23.00 -6.10
N VAL A 129 -1.18 -21.88 -6.50
CA VAL A 129 -1.06 -20.67 -5.67
C VAL A 129 -2.42 -20.15 -5.20
N ARG A 130 -3.40 -20.12 -6.09
CA ARG A 130 -4.75 -19.63 -5.76
C ARG A 130 -5.41 -20.46 -4.66
N HIS A 131 -5.25 -21.79 -4.71
CA HIS A 131 -5.79 -22.68 -3.69
C HIS A 131 -5.06 -22.49 -2.35
N LEU A 132 -3.73 -22.46 -2.38
CA LEU A 132 -2.90 -22.22 -1.19
C LEU A 132 -3.24 -20.88 -0.52
N TYR A 133 -3.43 -19.83 -1.31
CA TYR A 133 -3.84 -18.52 -0.81
C TYR A 133 -5.18 -18.56 -0.09
N ARG A 134 -6.20 -19.20 -0.70
CA ARG A 134 -7.51 -19.36 -0.07
C ARG A 134 -7.45 -20.16 1.23
N ALA A 135 -6.69 -21.26 1.23
CA ALA A 135 -6.50 -22.06 2.43
C ALA A 135 -5.81 -21.26 3.56
N ASP A 136 -4.82 -20.42 3.22
CA ASP A 136 -4.14 -19.56 4.18
C ASP A 136 -5.05 -18.48 4.77
N LEU A 137 -5.94 -17.89 3.96
CA LEU A 137 -6.94 -16.94 4.45
C LEU A 137 -7.88 -17.59 5.48
N VAL A 138 -8.44 -18.76 5.16
CA VAL A 138 -9.31 -19.52 6.07
C VAL A 138 -8.59 -19.86 7.38
N ARG A 139 -7.32 -20.30 7.27
CA ARG A 139 -6.48 -20.60 8.43
C ARG A 139 -6.26 -19.38 9.31
N LYS A 140 -5.96 -18.21 8.72
CA LYS A 140 -5.78 -16.95 9.44
C LYS A 140 -7.04 -16.51 10.17
N GLU A 141 -8.20 -16.59 9.52
CA GLU A 141 -9.48 -16.29 10.16
C GLU A 141 -9.78 -17.20 11.36
N TYR A 142 -9.53 -18.50 11.21
CA TYR A 142 -9.70 -19.46 12.30
C TYR A 142 -8.79 -19.13 13.49
N LEU A 143 -7.51 -18.85 13.23
CA LEU A 143 -6.55 -18.50 14.27
C LEU A 143 -6.92 -17.20 14.98
N TYR A 144 -7.36 -16.18 14.23
CA TYR A 144 -7.82 -14.92 14.79
C TYR A 144 -9.02 -15.11 15.74
N LYS A 145 -10.04 -15.87 15.30
CA LYS A 145 -11.20 -16.19 16.13
C LYS A 145 -10.81 -16.96 17.40
N LYS A 146 -9.89 -17.92 17.29
CA LYS A 146 -9.38 -18.68 18.44
C LYS A 146 -8.60 -17.81 19.43
N ALA A 147 -7.76 -16.90 18.93
CA ALA A 147 -7.01 -15.95 19.75
C ALA A 147 -7.95 -15.00 20.51
N SER A 148 -8.95 -14.43 19.83
CA SER A 148 -9.96 -13.54 20.45
C SER A 148 -10.67 -14.24 21.61
N LYS A 149 -11.20 -15.45 21.38
CA LYS A 149 -11.86 -16.24 22.43
C LYS A 149 -10.94 -16.55 23.61
N THR A 150 -9.67 -16.85 23.33
CA THR A 150 -8.69 -17.13 24.38
C THR A 150 -8.40 -15.87 25.22
N GLN A 151 -8.32 -14.71 24.58
CA GLN A 151 -8.11 -13.43 25.25
C GLN A 151 -9.32 -13.04 26.11
N GLU A 152 -10.54 -13.20 25.59
CA GLU A 152 -11.79 -12.98 26.34
C GLU A 152 -11.87 -13.89 27.56
N LYS A 153 -11.57 -15.18 27.40
CA LYS A 153 -11.55 -16.13 28.53
C LYS A 153 -10.56 -15.70 29.61
N ARG A 154 -9.35 -15.27 29.24
CA ARG A 154 -8.35 -14.75 30.20
C ARG A 154 -8.82 -13.49 30.92
N LYS A 155 -9.51 -12.58 30.24
CA LYS A 155 -10.09 -11.38 30.86
C LYS A 155 -11.14 -11.76 31.91
N LEU A 156 -12.06 -12.65 31.56
CA LEU A 156 -13.10 -13.14 32.48
C LEU A 156 -12.50 -13.87 33.69
N GLU A 157 -11.48 -14.71 33.49
CA GLU A 157 -10.79 -15.39 34.60
C GLU A 157 -10.10 -14.40 35.55
N ASN A 158 -9.49 -13.34 35.01
CA ASN A 158 -8.88 -12.29 35.81
C ASN A 158 -9.92 -11.49 36.61
N GLU A 159 -11.04 -11.11 35.99
CA GLU A 159 -12.16 -10.43 36.65
C GLU A 159 -12.76 -11.27 37.78
N LEU A 160 -12.99 -12.57 37.53
CA LEU A 160 -13.45 -13.50 38.57
C LEU A 160 -12.48 -13.56 39.74
N LYS A 161 -11.18 -13.68 39.46
CA LYS A 161 -10.15 -13.72 40.51
C LYS A 161 -10.12 -12.42 41.33
N GLN A 162 -10.28 -11.26 40.69
CA GLN A 162 -10.38 -9.98 41.38
C GLN A 162 -11.60 -9.93 42.30
N LEU A 163 -12.78 -10.34 41.82
CA LEU A 163 -14.00 -10.37 42.62
C LEU A 163 -13.90 -11.34 43.81
N TYR A 164 -13.31 -12.53 43.63
CA TYR A 164 -13.06 -13.45 44.73
C TYR A 164 -12.12 -12.87 45.80
N ASN A 165 -11.07 -12.17 45.38
CA ASN A 165 -10.14 -11.51 46.30
C ASN A 165 -10.82 -10.35 47.05
N GLN A 166 -11.62 -9.54 46.37
CA GLN A 166 -12.40 -8.47 47.00
C GLN A 166 -13.38 -9.04 48.03
N LYS A 167 -14.13 -10.09 47.67
CA LYS A 167 -15.04 -10.78 48.59
C LYS A 167 -14.32 -11.33 49.81
N LYS A 168 -13.11 -11.89 49.64
CA LYS A 168 -12.30 -12.39 50.76
C LYS A 168 -11.84 -11.25 51.67
N LYS A 169 -11.42 -10.12 51.09
CA LYS A 169 -10.99 -8.94 51.85
C LYS A 169 -12.13 -8.37 52.71
N ILE A 170 -13.32 -8.18 52.12
CA ILE A 170 -14.51 -7.69 52.83
C ILE A 170 -14.89 -8.62 53.99
N ARG A 171 -14.79 -9.95 53.82
CA ARG A 171 -15.04 -10.90 54.91
C ARG A 171 -14.07 -10.70 56.07
N LEU A 172 -12.78 -10.58 55.77
CA LEU A 172 -11.76 -10.39 56.79
C LEU A 172 -11.96 -9.08 57.56
N GLU A 173 -12.29 -8.00 56.85
CA GLU A 173 -12.61 -6.70 57.45
C GLU A 173 -13.85 -6.79 58.35
N LYS A 174 -14.92 -7.46 57.90
CA LYS A 174 -16.13 -7.69 58.72
C LYS A 174 -15.82 -8.50 59.98
N ASP A 175 -15.01 -9.56 59.86
CA ASP A 175 -14.66 -10.39 61.01
C ASP A 175 -13.78 -9.60 62.01
N GLN A 176 -12.89 -8.72 61.54
CA GLN A 176 -12.12 -7.81 62.39
C GLN A 176 -13.02 -6.80 63.11
N GLU A 177 -13.92 -6.14 62.39
CA GLU A 177 -14.89 -5.21 62.97
C GLU A 177 -15.77 -5.90 64.02
N GLU A 178 -16.23 -7.13 63.77
CA GLU A 178 -16.98 -7.93 64.74
C GLU A 178 -16.18 -8.15 66.03
N THR A 179 -14.90 -8.53 65.93
CA THR A 179 -14.04 -8.69 67.12
C THR A 179 -13.85 -7.39 67.89
N GLU A 180 -13.66 -6.26 67.20
CA GLU A 180 -13.53 -4.94 67.85
C GLU A 180 -14.83 -4.52 68.56
N PHE A 181 -16.00 -4.83 67.98
CA PHE A 181 -17.29 -4.56 68.63
C PHE A 181 -17.49 -5.46 69.85
N GLU A 182 -17.13 -6.74 69.78
CA GLU A 182 -17.20 -7.66 70.93
C GLU A 182 -16.31 -7.20 72.09
N GLU A 183 -15.07 -6.77 71.81
CA GLU A 183 -14.16 -6.21 72.81
C GLU A 183 -14.74 -4.94 73.46
N LYS A 184 -15.27 -4.00 72.67
CA LYS A 184 -15.92 -2.78 73.19
C LYS A 184 -17.13 -3.12 74.07
N ILE A 185 -17.97 -4.07 73.66
CA ILE A 185 -19.11 -4.54 74.44
C ILE A 185 -18.64 -5.14 75.78
N GLN A 186 -17.57 -5.93 75.76
CA GLN A 186 -17.02 -6.57 76.95
C GLN A 186 -16.47 -5.53 77.94
N ILE A 187 -15.68 -4.56 77.46
CA ILE A 187 -15.17 -3.44 78.28
C ILE A 187 -16.32 -2.69 78.93
N LEU A 188 -17.35 -2.32 78.15
CA LEU A 188 -18.52 -1.60 78.68
C LEU A 188 -19.31 -2.43 79.71
N LYS A 189 -19.43 -3.75 79.51
CA LYS A 189 -20.06 -4.65 80.50
C LYS A 189 -19.27 -4.69 81.81
N GLU A 190 -17.95 -4.78 81.73
CA GLU A 190 -17.07 -4.79 82.91
C GLU A 190 -17.12 -3.45 83.64
N THR A 191 -17.08 -2.33 82.91
CA THR A 191 -17.18 -0.98 83.48
C THR A 191 -18.53 -0.78 84.18
N ARG A 192 -19.63 -1.22 83.55
CA ARG A 192 -20.97 -1.20 84.15
C ARG A 192 -21.04 -2.02 85.44
N LYS A 193 -20.37 -3.17 85.50
CA LYS A 193 -20.31 -4.03 86.69
C LYS A 193 -19.51 -3.39 87.83
N SER A 194 -18.50 -2.57 87.52
CA SER A 194 -17.72 -1.84 88.53
C SER A 194 -18.41 -0.60 89.11
N LEU A 195 -19.46 -0.10 88.43
CA LEU A 195 -20.24 1.07 88.82
C LEU A 195 -21.52 0.73 89.62
N LEU A 196 -21.84 -0.57 89.77
CA LEU A 196 -22.96 -1.11 90.54
C LEU A 196 -22.44 -1.79 91.81
#